data_AF-A0A0M6YEH0-F1
#
_entry.id   AF-A0A0M6YEH0-F1
#
_cell.length_a   1.000
_cell.length_b   1.000
_cell.length_c   1.000
_cell.angle_alpha   90.00
_cell.angle_beta   90.00
_cell.angle_gamma   90.00
#
_symmetry.space_group_name_H-M   'P 1'
#
loop_
_entity.id
_entity.type
_entity.pdbx_description
1 polymer ?
#
loop_
_entity_poly.entity_id
_entity_poly.type
_entity_poly.pdbx_seq_one_letter_code
_entity_poly.pdbx_strand_id
1 'polypeptide(L)'
;MPRAILILALAAAMPLAAPAAAQGVFVPPPPGIVGERAELTGRRGRIARELRFYGFDTDVARLSNRKVSLLDVALHEGRSSSGTQARIRSILRGGLLQRVIERN
;
A
#
# COMPACT_ATOMS: atom_id res chain seq x y z
N MET A 1 -53.10 9.40 40.16
CA MET A 1 -51.93 8.49 40.10
C MET A 1 -52.44 7.05 40.12
N PRO A 2 -52.35 6.32 38.99
CA PRO A 2 -51.60 5.05 38.97
C PRO A 2 -50.78 4.91 37.67
N ARG A 3 -49.46 4.72 37.76
CA ARG A 3 -48.74 3.43 37.69
C ARG A 3 -48.91 2.69 36.36
N ALA A 4 -47.85 2.79 35.55
CA ALA A 4 -47.59 1.95 34.39
C ALA A 4 -47.48 0.48 34.81
N ILE A 5 -48.11 -0.41 34.04
CA ILE A 5 -47.70 -1.81 33.93
C ILE A 5 -47.72 -2.17 32.44
N LEU A 6 -46.52 -2.47 31.97
CA LEU A 6 -46.14 -2.87 30.63
C LEU A 6 -46.35 -4.38 30.54
N ILE A 7 -47.15 -4.88 29.59
CA ILE A 7 -47.15 -6.31 29.22
C ILE A 7 -46.91 -6.42 27.72
N LEU A 8 -45.74 -6.94 27.43
CA LEU A 8 -45.19 -7.38 26.16
C LEU A 8 -45.95 -8.63 25.70
N ALA A 9 -46.47 -8.64 24.46
CA ALA A 9 -46.88 -9.87 23.78
C ALA A 9 -46.49 -9.80 22.30
N LEU A 10 -45.41 -10.51 22.03
CA LEU A 10 -44.76 -10.79 20.77
C LEU A 10 -45.56 -11.84 19.99
N ALA A 11 -45.87 -11.59 18.71
CA ALA A 11 -46.04 -12.61 17.64
C ALA A 11 -46.41 -11.88 16.33
N ALA A 12 -45.45 -11.61 15.43
CA ALA A 12 -45.00 -12.54 14.38
C ALA A 12 -46.09 -12.82 13.32
N ALA A 13 -46.10 -12.02 12.26
CA ALA A 13 -46.48 -12.43 10.89
C ALA A 13 -46.24 -11.25 9.93
N MET A 14 -45.03 -11.11 9.38
CA MET A 14 -44.86 -10.40 8.11
C MET A 14 -44.42 -11.42 7.07
N PRO A 15 -45.22 -11.63 6.00
CA PRO A 15 -44.88 -12.56 4.95
C PRO A 15 -43.77 -11.97 4.07
N LEU A 16 -42.90 -12.89 3.63
CA LEU A 16 -41.86 -12.66 2.64
C LEU A 16 -42.41 -11.91 1.42
N ALA A 17 -41.89 -10.73 1.15
CA ALA A 17 -41.87 -10.16 -0.19
C ALA A 17 -40.40 -9.95 -0.56
N ALA A 18 -39.92 -10.79 -1.47
CA ALA A 18 -38.56 -10.79 -1.98
C ALA A 18 -38.16 -9.39 -2.48
N PRO A 19 -36.95 -8.88 -2.16
CA PRO A 19 -36.45 -7.70 -2.83
C PRO A 19 -36.26 -8.03 -4.31
N ALA A 20 -36.94 -7.25 -5.13
CA ALA A 20 -36.81 -7.20 -6.57
C ALA A 20 -35.34 -7.21 -7.01
N ALA A 21 -35.08 -7.88 -8.12
CA ALA A 21 -33.77 -7.95 -8.76
C ALA A 21 -33.12 -6.56 -8.84
N ALA A 22 -32.18 -6.30 -7.93
CA ALA A 22 -31.22 -5.23 -8.06
C ALA A 22 -30.32 -5.62 -9.24
N GLN A 23 -30.76 -5.27 -10.44
CA GLN A 23 -29.95 -5.26 -11.64
C GLN A 23 -28.89 -4.18 -11.44
N GLY A 24 -27.85 -4.51 -10.69
CA GLY A 24 -26.66 -3.68 -10.55
C GLY A 24 -26.10 -3.50 -11.95
N VAL A 25 -26.30 -2.31 -12.51
CA VAL A 25 -25.59 -1.87 -13.71
C VAL A 25 -24.12 -1.97 -13.35
N PHE A 26 -23.43 -2.97 -13.91
CA PHE A 26 -22.00 -3.08 -13.78
C PHE A 26 -21.40 -1.90 -14.54
N VAL A 27 -21.14 -0.81 -13.83
CA VAL A 27 -20.32 0.29 -14.34
C VAL A 27 -18.89 -0.22 -14.24
N PRO A 28 -18.24 -0.59 -15.36
CA PRO A 28 -16.82 -0.91 -15.29
C PRO A 28 -16.10 0.31 -14.71
N PRO A 29 -15.14 0.12 -13.79
CA PRO A 29 -14.37 1.25 -13.28
C PRO A 29 -13.80 2.01 -14.49
N PRO A 30 -13.85 3.36 -14.49
CA PRO A 30 -13.25 4.14 -15.56
C PRO A 30 -11.83 3.62 -15.78
N PRO A 31 -11.35 3.48 -17.02
CA PRO A 31 -9.99 3.05 -17.29
C PRO A 31 -9.09 4.01 -16.54
N GLY A 32 -8.61 3.54 -15.39
CA GLY A 32 -7.86 4.37 -14.49
C GLY A 32 -6.68 4.87 -15.28
N ILE A 33 -6.40 6.16 -15.16
CA ILE A 33 -5.11 6.75 -15.47
C ILE A 33 -4.12 6.17 -14.44
N VAL A 34 -3.95 4.85 -14.44
CA VAL A 34 -2.79 4.18 -13.90
C VAL A 34 -1.77 4.44 -14.98
N GLY A 35 -1.17 5.64 -14.91
CA GLY A 35 -0.13 6.06 -15.82
C GLY A 35 0.81 4.89 -16.03
N GLU A 36 1.04 4.58 -17.29
CA GLU A 36 1.78 3.47 -17.89
C GLU A 36 3.20 3.34 -17.30
N ARG A 37 3.28 3.05 -16.00
CA ARG A 37 4.52 2.73 -15.32
C ARG A 37 4.69 1.25 -15.57
N ALA A 38 5.57 0.93 -16.52
CA ALA A 38 5.99 -0.43 -16.83
C ALA A 38 6.12 -1.22 -15.52
N GLU A 39 5.32 -2.29 -15.40
CA GLU A 39 5.28 -3.07 -14.19
C GLU A 39 6.67 -3.68 -13.96
N LEU A 40 7.33 -3.26 -12.88
CA LEU A 40 8.66 -3.74 -12.57
C LEU A 40 8.56 -5.22 -12.17
N THR A 41 9.21 -6.09 -12.93
CA THR A 41 9.27 -7.53 -12.65
C THR A 41 10.62 -7.94 -12.02
N GLY A 42 10.72 -9.19 -11.57
CA GLY A 42 11.94 -9.75 -11.00
C GLY A 42 12.46 -9.03 -9.75
N ARG A 43 13.79 -8.84 -9.68
CA ARG A 43 14.47 -8.21 -8.53
C ARG A 43 13.98 -6.78 -8.28
N ARG A 44 13.83 -5.96 -9.33
CA ARG A 44 13.40 -4.56 -9.20
C ARG A 44 11.97 -4.44 -8.68
N GLY A 45 11.07 -5.29 -9.16
CA GLY A 45 9.68 -5.35 -8.67
C GLY A 45 9.59 -5.74 -7.20
N ARG A 46 10.37 -6.74 -6.78
CA ARG A 46 10.45 -7.14 -5.37
C ARG A 46 10.92 -5.99 -4.48
N ILE A 47 12.03 -5.34 -4.85
CA ILE A 47 12.57 -4.20 -4.10
C ILE A 47 11.58 -3.05 -4.04
N ALA A 48 10.85 -2.75 -5.12
CA ALA A 48 9.85 -1.69 -5.13
C ALA A 48 8.70 -1.96 -4.13
N ARG A 49 8.24 -3.20 -4.02
CA ARG A 49 7.23 -3.60 -3.03
C ARG A 49 7.75 -3.49 -1.60
N GLU A 50 8.96 -3.99 -1.35
CA GLU A 50 9.61 -3.92 -0.04
C GLU A 50 9.83 -2.46 0.40
N LEU A 51 10.34 -1.61 -0.48
CA LEU A 51 10.53 -0.19 -0.19
C LEU A 51 9.24 0.50 0.24
N ARG A 52 8.12 0.19 -0.42
CA ARG A 52 6.80 0.70 -0.03
C ARG A 52 6.38 0.21 1.36
N PHE A 53 6.65 -1.05 1.71
CA PHE A 53 6.40 -1.57 3.05
C PHE A 53 7.17 -0.79 4.12
N TYR A 54 8.40 -0.37 3.83
CA TYR A 54 9.19 0.49 4.71
C TYR A 54 8.83 2.00 4.64
N GLY A 55 7.82 2.38 3.85
CA GLY A 55 7.35 3.77 3.71
C GLY A 55 8.15 4.63 2.74
N PHE A 56 8.94 4.03 1.83
CA PHE A 56 9.67 4.76 0.80
C PHE A 56 8.93 4.71 -0.53
N ASP A 57 8.49 5.87 -1.02
CA ASP A 57 7.99 6.03 -2.38
C ASP A 57 9.13 6.47 -3.30
N THR A 58 9.85 5.51 -3.86
CA THR A 58 10.98 5.75 -4.77
C THR A 58 10.78 5.03 -6.09
N ASP A 59 11.05 5.71 -7.18
CA ASP A 59 11.02 5.12 -8.51
C ASP A 59 12.25 4.21 -8.73
N VAL A 60 12.08 2.92 -8.44
CA VAL A 60 13.11 1.89 -8.62
C VAL A 60 13.50 1.71 -10.08
N ALA A 61 12.64 2.08 -11.05
CA ALA A 61 12.96 1.99 -12.47
C ALA A 61 14.14 2.91 -12.82
N ARG A 62 14.21 4.08 -12.18
CA ARG A 62 15.25 5.10 -12.39
C ARG A 62 16.52 4.87 -11.57
N LEU A 63 16.53 3.88 -10.67
CA LEU A 63 17.72 3.58 -9.86
C LEU A 63 18.80 2.87 -10.70
N SER A 64 20.05 3.22 -10.42
CA SER A 64 21.20 2.51 -10.99
C SER A 64 21.26 1.09 -10.46
N ASN A 65 21.77 0.15 -11.26
CA ASN A 65 21.90 -1.26 -10.85
C ASN A 65 22.71 -1.41 -9.54
N ARG A 66 23.70 -0.54 -9.30
CA ARG A 66 24.45 -0.50 -8.03
C ARG A 66 23.54 -0.19 -6.85
N LYS A 67 22.67 0.84 -6.95
CA LYS A 67 21.72 1.17 -5.88
C LYS A 67 20.73 0.02 -5.66
N VAL A 68 20.23 -0.59 -6.74
CA VAL A 68 19.33 -1.75 -6.66
C VAL A 68 19.98 -2.90 -5.89
N SER A 69 21.24 -3.26 -6.20
CA SER A 69 21.95 -4.33 -5.47
C SER A 69 22.21 -3.98 -4.00
N LEU A 70 22.55 -2.72 -3.69
CA LEU A 70 22.74 -2.29 -2.30
C LEU A 70 21.44 -2.35 -1.49
N LEU A 71 20.32 -2.01 -2.12
CA LEU A 71 19.00 -2.14 -1.51
C LEU A 71 18.62 -3.61 -1.28
N ASP A 72 18.89 -4.48 -2.26
CA ASP A 72 18.66 -5.92 -2.14
C ASP A 72 19.38 -6.51 -0.92
N VAL A 73 20.67 -6.16 -0.75
CA VAL A 73 21.45 -6.59 0.42
C VAL A 73 20.89 -6.01 1.72
N ALA A 74 20.57 -4.70 1.74
CA ALA A 74 20.07 -4.04 2.95
C ALA A 74 18.72 -4.63 3.44
N LEU A 75 17.88 -5.09 2.51
CA LEU A 75 16.59 -5.71 2.83
C LEU A 75 16.74 -7.13 3.40
N HIS A 76 17.80 -7.86 3.02
CA HIS A 76 18.03 -9.25 3.46
C HIS A 76 19.02 -9.38 4.63
N GLU A 77 19.64 -8.29 5.07
CA GLU A 77 20.70 -8.28 6.10
C GLU A 77 20.19 -8.61 7.53
N GLY A 78 18.88 -8.81 7.72
CA GLY A 78 18.29 -9.21 9.01
C GLY A 78 18.42 -8.17 10.14
N ARG A 79 18.64 -6.90 9.80
CA ARG A 79 18.73 -5.80 10.77
C ARG A 79 17.36 -5.49 11.38
N SER A 80 17.36 -4.78 12.51
CA SER A 80 16.14 -4.16 13.05
C SER A 80 15.50 -3.23 12.02
N SER A 81 14.17 -3.11 12.04
CA SER A 81 13.42 -2.30 11.07
C SER A 81 13.94 -0.85 10.98
N SER A 82 14.28 -0.22 12.11
CA SER A 82 14.87 1.13 12.14
C SER A 82 16.26 1.19 11.49
N GLY A 83 17.08 0.16 11.69
CA GLY A 83 18.40 0.03 11.06
C GLY A 83 18.29 -0.14 9.55
N THR A 84 17.36 -0.97 9.09
CA THR A 84 17.04 -1.19 7.67
C THR A 84 16.57 0.12 7.01
N GLN A 85 15.64 0.84 7.65
CA GLN A 85 15.17 2.14 7.14
C GLN A 85 16.30 3.18 7.05
N ALA A 86 17.17 3.27 8.07
CA ALA A 86 18.31 4.17 8.06
C ALA A 86 19.28 3.84 6.91
N ARG A 87 19.53 2.54 6.67
CA ARG A 87 20.37 2.06 5.58
C ARG A 87 19.77 2.37 4.20
N ILE A 88 18.48 2.07 4.01
CA ILE A 88 17.75 2.40 2.77
C ILE A 88 17.84 3.90 2.50
N ARG A 89 17.57 4.75 3.50
CA ARG A 89 17.65 6.20 3.38
C ARG A 89 19.03 6.69 2.95
N SER A 90 20.10 6.09 3.49
CA SER A 90 21.49 6.39 3.10
C SER A 90 21.79 6.02 1.65
N ILE A 91 21.36 4.83 1.20
CA ILE A 91 21.54 4.36 -0.18
C ILE A 91 20.79 5.26 -1.17
N LEU A 92 19.55 5.64 -0.83
CA LEU A 92 18.69 6.46 -1.69
C LEU A 92 19.20 7.90 -1.81
N ARG A 93 19.59 8.54 -0.69
CA ARG A 93 20.06 9.93 -0.67
C ARG A 93 21.35 10.17 -1.46
N GLY A 94 22.10 9.11 -1.79
CA GLY A 94 23.48 9.24 -2.24
C GLY A 94 24.34 9.69 -1.06
N GLY A 95 25.49 9.04 -0.86
CA GLY A 95 26.38 9.40 0.24
C GLY A 95 26.69 10.89 0.23
N LEU A 96 26.85 11.49 1.42
CA LEU A 96 27.20 12.91 1.65
C LEU A 96 28.27 13.46 0.66
N LEU A 97 29.19 12.60 0.20
CA LEU A 97 30.23 12.93 -0.76
C LEU A 97 29.70 13.35 -2.15
N GLN A 98 28.58 12.79 -2.62
CA GLN A 98 28.03 13.13 -3.94
C GLN A 98 27.50 14.57 -3.97
N ARG A 99 26.93 15.06 -2.86
CA ARG A 99 26.44 16.45 -2.75
C ARG A 99 27.55 17.48 -2.61
N VAL A 100 28.72 17.09 -2.10
CA VAL A 100 29.88 17.99 -2.00
C VAL A 100 30.55 18.15 -3.36
N ILE A 101 30.55 17.10 -4.18
CA ILE A 101 31.09 17.14 -5.56
C ILE A 101 30.16 17.90 -6.51
N GLU A 102 28.84 17.87 -6.28
CA GLU A 102 27.87 18.66 -7.08
C GLU A 102 27.78 20.14 -6.68
N ARG A 103 28.40 20.55 -5.56
CA ARG A 103 28.35 21.93 -5.03
C ARG A 103 29.68 22.68 -5.15
N ASN A 104 30.73 22.02 -5.61
CA ASN A 104 32.00 22.64 -6.03
C ASN A 104 32.10 22.62 -7.55
#